data_AF-A0A537I964-F1
#
_entry.id   AF-A0A537I964-F1
#
_cell.length_a   1.000
_cell.length_b   1.000
_cell.length_c   1.000
_cell.angle_alpha   90.00
_cell.angle_beta   90.00
_cell.angle_gamma   90.00
#
_symmetry.space_group_name_H-M   'P 1'
#
loop_
_entity.id
_entity.type
_entity.pdbx_description
1 polymer ?
#
loop_
_entity_poly.entity_id
_entity_poly.type
_entity_poly.pdbx_seq_one_letter_code
_entity_poly.pdbx_strand_id
1 'polypeptide(L)'
;MAGKMPSSKRFRPEDAQVLLSVMQILFSDPIVKAERWWRTGPKKDMSLEEFETRFPRGSEGYENFINLVCFWETVGSLTRKGLLKEDLAFDTFLDNLPWIKAERIFKEMSEPDKRPLEAVNFEWVALRAKQWIQKKEKLRLRSKS
;
A
#
# COMPACT_ATOMS: atom_id res chain seq x y z
N MET A 1 27.57 -15.71 -26.07
CA MET A 1 27.79 -14.31 -25.63
C MET A 1 26.74 -13.98 -24.59
N ALA A 2 27.11 -13.87 -23.32
CA ALA A 2 26.18 -13.44 -22.27
C ALA A 2 25.97 -11.93 -22.42
N GLY A 3 24.78 -11.52 -22.86
CA GLY A 3 24.41 -10.11 -22.91
C GLY A 3 24.58 -9.51 -21.52
N LYS A 4 25.37 -8.42 -21.42
CA LYS A 4 25.43 -7.59 -20.21
C LYS A 4 24.00 -7.20 -19.86
N MET A 5 23.47 -7.79 -18.80
CA MET A 5 22.24 -7.29 -18.19
C MET A 5 22.46 -5.81 -17.87
N PRO A 6 21.53 -4.91 -18.22
CA PRO A 6 21.62 -3.52 -17.82
C PRO A 6 21.82 -3.51 -16.30
N SER A 7 22.78 -2.73 -15.82
CA SER A 7 23.15 -2.57 -14.40
C SER A 7 21.89 -2.46 -13.53
N SER A 8 21.35 -3.59 -13.08
CA SER A 8 20.31 -3.61 -12.09
C SER A 8 20.96 -3.07 -10.83
N LYS A 9 20.28 -2.15 -10.13
CA LYS A 9 20.72 -1.69 -8.81
C LYS A 9 20.99 -2.95 -7.98
N ARG A 10 22.26 -3.21 -7.66
CA ARG A 10 22.63 -4.35 -6.83
C ARG A 10 22.04 -4.12 -5.45
N PHE A 11 21.06 -4.93 -5.06
CA PHE A 11 20.52 -4.90 -3.71
C PHE A 11 21.58 -5.35 -2.71
N ARG A 12 21.55 -4.75 -1.53
CA ARG A 12 22.38 -5.15 -0.39
C ARG A 12 21.55 -5.98 0.59
N PRO A 13 22.17 -6.82 1.43
CA PRO A 13 21.46 -7.58 2.45
C PRO A 13 20.57 -6.71 3.35
N GLU A 14 20.97 -5.47 3.63
CA GLU A 14 20.19 -4.54 4.46
C GLU A 14 18.86 -4.14 3.80
N ASP A 15 18.81 -4.10 2.45
CA ASP A 15 17.57 -3.80 1.73
C ASP A 15 16.54 -4.94 1.91
N ALA A 16 17.01 -6.19 2.04
CA ALA A 16 16.17 -7.35 2.35
C ALA A 16 15.68 -7.32 3.80
N GLN A 17 16.50 -6.83 4.74
CA GLN A 17 16.11 -6.75 6.13
C GLN A 17 14.91 -5.81 6.34
N VAL A 18 14.86 -4.67 5.65
CA VAL A 18 13.70 -3.76 5.70
C VAL A 18 12.44 -4.46 5.21
N LEU A 19 12.54 -5.19 4.08
CA LEU A 19 11.42 -5.97 3.54
C LEU A 19 10.93 -7.03 4.55
N LEU A 20 11.85 -7.82 5.11
CA LEU A 20 11.51 -8.87 6.07
C LEU A 20 10.84 -8.31 7.33
N SER A 21 11.31 -7.16 7.84
CA SER A 21 10.66 -6.50 8.98
C SER A 21 9.24 -6.03 8.65
N VAL A 22 9.01 -5.48 7.46
CA VAL A 22 7.65 -5.11 7.01
C VAL A 22 6.76 -6.34 6.89
N MET A 23 7.27 -7.46 6.36
CA MET A 23 6.53 -8.71 6.24
C MET A 23 6.17 -9.29 7.61
N GLN A 24 7.08 -9.23 8.60
CA GLN A 24 6.78 -9.65 9.97
C GLN A 24 5.61 -8.86 10.57
N ILE A 25 5.56 -7.55 10.32
CA ILE A 25 4.45 -6.70 10.77
C ILE A 25 3.15 -7.03 10.01
N LEU A 26 3.23 -7.23 8.68
CA LEU A 26 2.09 -7.59 7.85
C LEU A 26 1.41 -8.87 8.36
N PHE A 27 2.19 -9.84 8.82
CA PHE A 27 1.69 -11.12 9.34
C PHE A 27 1.44 -11.11 10.86
N SER A 28 1.53 -9.96 11.53
CA SER A 28 1.17 -9.84 12.95
C SER A 28 -0.35 -9.94 13.14
N ASP A 29 -0.78 -10.46 14.30
CA ASP A 29 -2.21 -10.66 14.60
C ASP A 29 -3.09 -9.41 14.39
N PRO A 30 -2.69 -8.19 14.81
CA PRO A 30 -3.51 -7.00 14.60
C PRO A 30 -3.71 -6.68 13.11
N ILE A 31 -2.65 -6.82 12.30
CA ILE A 31 -2.73 -6.51 10.87
C ILE A 31 -3.48 -7.61 10.12
N VAL A 32 -3.23 -8.88 10.42
CA VAL A 32 -3.98 -10.00 9.81
C VAL A 32 -5.48 -9.90 10.13
N LYS A 33 -5.83 -9.52 11.36
CA LYS A 33 -7.21 -9.25 11.77
C LYS A 33 -7.81 -8.09 10.95
N ALA A 34 -7.08 -6.98 10.85
CA ALA A 34 -7.49 -5.82 10.07
C ALA A 34 -7.66 -6.14 8.58
N GLU A 35 -6.75 -6.91 7.96
CA GLU A 35 -6.83 -7.36 6.57
C GLU A 35 -8.06 -8.25 6.34
N ARG A 36 -8.33 -9.19 7.24
CA ARG A 36 -9.54 -10.04 7.17
C ARG A 36 -10.79 -9.18 7.23
N TRP A 37 -10.87 -8.26 8.18
CA TRP A 37 -11.98 -7.32 8.29
C TRP A 37 -12.11 -6.45 7.03
N TRP A 38 -11.01 -5.99 6.45
CA TRP A 38 -11.02 -5.10 5.27
C TRP A 38 -11.67 -5.74 4.03
N ARG A 39 -11.69 -7.07 3.94
CA ARG A 39 -12.37 -7.79 2.84
C ARG A 39 -13.86 -7.47 2.80
N THR A 40 -14.52 -7.34 3.95
CA THR A 40 -15.97 -7.17 4.09
C THR A 40 -16.41 -5.87 4.79
N GLY A 41 -15.48 -5.15 5.41
CA GLY A 41 -15.70 -3.91 6.14
C GLY A 41 -16.03 -2.74 5.18
N PRO A 42 -15.03 -1.95 4.75
CA PRO A 42 -15.25 -0.85 3.83
C PRO A 42 -15.57 -1.37 2.42
N LYS A 43 -16.53 -0.70 1.79
CA LYS A 43 -16.89 -0.92 0.39
C LYS A 43 -16.09 0.07 -0.47
N LYS A 44 -15.91 -0.28 -1.75
CA LYS A 44 -15.42 0.67 -2.73
C LYS A 44 -16.38 1.87 -2.80
N ASP A 45 -15.83 3.07 -2.91
CA ASP A 45 -16.57 4.35 -3.04
C ASP A 45 -17.50 4.69 -1.85
N MET A 46 -17.27 4.09 -0.68
CA MET A 46 -17.94 4.43 0.59
C MET A 46 -17.65 5.88 0.99
N SER A 47 -18.68 6.64 1.37
CA SER A 47 -18.51 8.01 1.88
C SER A 47 -17.96 8.03 3.31
N LEU A 48 -17.45 9.19 3.75
CA LEU A 48 -17.02 9.40 5.13
C LEU A 48 -18.20 9.22 6.10
N GLU A 49 -19.35 9.80 5.80
CA GLU A 49 -20.56 9.69 6.62
C GLU A 49 -21.02 8.23 6.77
N GLU A 50 -21.04 7.47 5.67
CA GLU A 50 -21.38 6.04 5.68
C GLU A 50 -20.38 5.24 6.53
N PHE A 51 -19.09 5.57 6.41
CA PHE A 51 -18.03 4.94 7.18
C PHE A 51 -18.18 5.21 8.67
N GLU A 52 -18.32 6.48 9.08
CA GLU A 52 -18.45 6.88 10.48
C GLU A 52 -19.74 6.36 11.13
N THR A 53 -20.82 6.28 10.36
CA THR A 53 -22.09 5.70 10.82
C THR A 53 -21.95 4.20 11.08
N ARG A 54 -21.28 3.46 10.18
CA ARG A 54 -21.15 2.00 10.28
C ARG A 54 -20.03 1.56 11.22
N PHE A 55 -18.97 2.35 11.31
CA PHE A 55 -17.76 2.09 12.08
C PHE A 55 -17.40 3.34 12.90
N PRO A 56 -18.19 3.67 13.94
CA PRO A 56 -17.93 4.85 14.75
C PRO A 56 -16.58 4.73 15.47
N ARG A 57 -15.99 5.87 15.82
CA ARG A 57 -14.71 5.93 16.56
C ARG A 57 -14.78 5.07 17.83
N GLY A 58 -13.72 4.29 18.07
CA GLY A 58 -13.66 3.32 19.17
C GLY A 58 -14.34 1.97 18.89
N SER A 59 -15.04 1.82 17.76
CA SER A 59 -15.51 0.50 17.32
C SER A 59 -14.36 -0.35 16.78
N GLU A 60 -14.51 -1.67 16.86
CA GLU A 60 -13.55 -2.61 16.28
C GLU A 60 -13.31 -2.37 14.78
N GLY A 61 -14.34 -1.96 14.04
CA GLY A 61 -14.21 -1.63 12.62
C GLY A 61 -13.35 -0.40 12.38
N TYR A 62 -13.52 0.64 13.20
CA TYR A 62 -12.68 1.83 13.13
C TYR A 62 -11.21 1.50 13.45
N GLU A 63 -10.96 0.71 14.51
CA GLU A 63 -9.60 0.28 14.86
C GLU A 63 -8.93 -0.55 13.76
N ASN A 64 -9.66 -1.51 13.17
CA ASN A 64 -9.16 -2.28 12.03
C ASN A 64 -8.85 -1.39 10.82
N PHE A 65 -9.68 -0.38 10.56
CA PHE A 65 -9.44 0.57 9.48
C PHE A 65 -8.15 1.36 9.72
N ILE A 66 -8.01 1.97 10.89
CA ILE A 66 -6.83 2.78 11.24
C ILE A 66 -5.56 1.93 11.24
N ASN A 67 -5.58 0.72 11.80
CA ASN A 67 -4.42 -0.17 11.80
C ASN A 67 -3.90 -0.45 10.38
N LEU A 68 -4.79 -0.77 9.43
CA LEU A 68 -4.36 -1.07 8.07
C LEU A 68 -3.92 0.18 7.32
N VAL A 69 -4.59 1.32 7.52
CA VAL A 69 -4.16 2.61 6.96
C VAL A 69 -2.77 2.99 7.47
N CYS A 70 -2.52 2.92 8.78
CA CYS A 70 -1.24 3.25 9.38
C CYS A 70 -0.12 2.34 8.87
N PHE A 71 -0.40 1.05 8.69
CA PHE A 71 0.54 0.12 8.08
C PHE A 71 0.91 0.56 6.65
N TRP A 72 -0.07 0.83 5.80
CA TRP A 72 0.18 1.22 4.42
C TRP A 72 0.82 2.61 4.28
N GLU A 73 0.45 3.55 5.14
CA GLU A 73 1.08 4.86 5.23
C GLU A 73 2.57 4.72 5.57
N THR A 74 2.91 3.81 6.49
CA THR A 74 4.30 3.49 6.85
C THR A 74 5.06 2.88 5.67
N VAL A 75 4.50 1.87 5.01
CA VAL A 75 5.08 1.24 3.81
C VAL A 75 5.32 2.29 2.73
N GLY A 76 4.36 3.18 2.49
CA GLY A 76 4.50 4.26 1.54
C GLY A 76 5.59 5.24 1.92
N SER A 77 5.70 5.63 3.19
CA SER A 77 6.73 6.56 3.67
C SER A 77 8.13 6.00 3.49
N LEU A 78 8.33 4.71 3.85
CA LEU A 78 9.60 4.00 3.68
C LEU A 78 9.97 3.87 2.20
N THR A 79 9.00 3.53 1.35
CA THR A 79 9.22 3.36 -0.09
C THR A 79 9.55 4.68 -0.76
N ARG A 80 8.78 5.74 -0.46
CA ARG A 80 8.98 7.09 -1.01
C ARG A 80 10.34 7.68 -0.65
N LYS A 81 10.88 7.34 0.52
CA LYS A 81 12.23 7.73 0.98
C LYS A 81 13.34 6.78 0.49
N GLY A 82 13.00 5.74 -0.27
CA GLY A 82 13.96 4.77 -0.82
C GLY A 82 14.56 3.81 0.20
N LEU A 83 13.98 3.71 1.39
CA LEU A 83 14.39 2.78 2.46
C LEU A 83 13.85 1.37 2.19
N LEU A 84 12.61 1.27 1.70
CA LEU A 84 12.07 0.05 1.10
C LEU A 84 12.18 0.18 -0.42
N LYS A 85 12.87 -0.75 -1.09
CA LYS A 85 13.06 -0.68 -2.55
C LYS A 85 11.77 -1.11 -3.26
N GLU A 86 11.28 -0.26 -4.16
CA GLU A 86 10.08 -0.52 -4.98
C GLU A 86 10.12 -1.88 -5.66
N ASP A 87 11.23 -2.22 -6.34
CA ASP A 87 11.36 -3.50 -7.04
C ASP A 87 11.29 -4.69 -6.09
N LEU A 88 11.88 -4.61 -4.89
CA LEU A 88 11.77 -5.69 -3.89
C LEU A 88 10.35 -5.82 -3.36
N ALA A 89 9.70 -4.69 -3.06
CA ALA A 89 8.40 -4.70 -2.42
C ALA A 89 7.25 -5.08 -3.39
N PHE A 90 7.26 -4.50 -4.60
CA PHE A 90 6.25 -4.77 -5.65
C PHE A 90 6.40 -6.15 -6.28
N ASP A 91 7.61 -6.72 -6.39
CA ASP A 91 7.76 -8.13 -6.82
C ASP A 91 7.31 -9.13 -5.74
N THR A 92 7.16 -8.73 -4.46
CA THR A 92 6.86 -9.66 -3.36
C THR A 92 5.39 -9.69 -2.94
N PHE A 93 4.80 -8.55 -2.53
CA PHE A 93 3.45 -8.55 -1.92
C PHE A 93 2.63 -7.27 -2.13
N LEU A 94 3.13 -6.30 -2.91
CA LEU A 94 2.54 -4.98 -3.08
C LEU A 94 1.82 -4.77 -4.43
N ASP A 95 1.27 -5.81 -5.05
CA ASP A 95 0.64 -5.70 -6.37
C ASP A 95 -0.85 -5.31 -6.32
N ASN A 96 -1.52 -5.38 -5.16
CA ASN A 96 -2.93 -5.02 -5.04
C ASN A 96 -3.26 -4.32 -3.71
N LEU A 97 -2.82 -3.06 -3.59
CA LEU A 97 -3.04 -2.28 -2.38
C LEU A 97 -4.53 -1.86 -2.23
N PRO A 98 -5.09 -1.88 -1.00
CA PRO A 98 -6.52 -1.66 -0.77
C PRO A 98 -7.00 -0.20 -0.88
N TRP A 99 -6.20 0.69 -1.49
CA TRP A 99 -6.45 2.14 -1.55
C TRP A 99 -7.85 2.51 -2.07
N ILE A 100 -8.35 1.78 -3.06
CA ILE A 100 -9.66 2.05 -3.70
C ILE A 100 -10.85 2.02 -2.72
N LYS A 101 -10.71 1.34 -1.57
CA LYS A 101 -11.75 1.29 -0.52
C LYS A 101 -11.64 2.44 0.50
N ALA A 102 -10.50 3.11 0.57
CA ALA A 102 -10.22 4.20 1.50
C ALA A 102 -10.20 5.58 0.84
N GLU A 103 -9.98 5.62 -0.48
CA GLU A 103 -9.76 6.85 -1.25
C GLU A 103 -10.82 7.91 -1.02
N ARG A 104 -12.11 7.56 -1.15
CA ARG A 104 -13.21 8.51 -0.99
C ARG A 104 -13.32 9.01 0.46
N ILE A 105 -13.16 8.13 1.44
CA ILE A 105 -13.16 8.46 2.86
C ILE A 105 -12.09 9.52 3.15
N PHE A 106 -10.85 9.32 2.70
CA PHE A 106 -9.76 10.28 2.89
C PHE A 106 -9.94 11.59 2.11
N LYS A 107 -10.51 11.54 0.91
CA LYS A 107 -10.83 12.75 0.14
C LYS A 107 -11.89 13.60 0.83
N GLU A 108 -12.91 12.98 1.43
CA GLU A 108 -13.97 13.68 2.16
C GLU A 108 -13.52 14.15 3.56
N MET A 109 -12.55 13.48 4.20
CA MET A 109 -11.90 13.98 5.43
C MET A 109 -11.01 15.21 5.19
N SER A 110 -10.56 15.41 3.95
CA SER A 110 -9.71 16.54 3.59
C SER A 110 -10.55 17.76 3.25
N GLU A 111 -10.46 18.83 4.04
CA GLU A 111 -10.99 20.14 3.60
C GLU A 111 -10.18 20.62 2.37
N PRO A 112 -10.81 21.36 1.42
CA PRO A 112 -10.13 21.86 0.21
C PRO A 112 -8.80 22.60 0.48
N ASP A 113 -8.68 23.24 1.64
CA ASP A 113 -7.52 24.05 2.04
C ASP A 113 -6.66 23.43 3.16
N LYS A 114 -7.05 22.25 3.67
CA LYS A 114 -6.31 21.50 4.68
C LYS A 114 -6.27 20.05 4.24
N ARG A 115 -5.36 19.72 3.33
CA ARG A 115 -5.01 18.30 3.17
C ARG A 115 -4.44 17.84 4.51
N PRO A 116 -5.12 16.97 5.27
CA PRO A 116 -4.47 16.31 6.38
C PRO A 116 -3.31 15.52 5.76
N LEU A 117 -2.17 15.47 6.43
CA LEU A 117 -1.05 14.62 6.02
C LEU A 117 -1.41 13.11 6.07
N GLU A 118 -2.66 12.79 6.41
CA GLU A 118 -3.20 11.45 6.55
C GLU A 118 -3.30 10.76 5.18
N ALA A 119 -2.81 9.52 5.14
CA ALA A 119 -2.87 8.62 3.98
C ALA A 119 -2.15 9.11 2.70
N VAL A 120 -1.39 10.20 2.73
CA VAL A 120 -0.67 10.73 1.55
C VAL A 120 0.36 9.73 1.03
N ASN A 121 1.09 9.04 1.91
CA ASN A 121 2.06 8.05 1.47
C ASN A 121 1.37 6.75 1.05
N PHE A 122 0.22 6.40 1.65
CA PHE A 122 -0.61 5.29 1.21
C PHE A 122 -1.12 5.50 -0.21
N GLU A 123 -1.73 6.66 -0.50
CA GLU A 123 -2.15 7.03 -1.86
C GLU A 123 -0.97 6.94 -2.83
N TRP A 124 0.16 7.53 -2.46
CA TRP A 124 1.36 7.53 -3.29
C TRP A 124 1.82 6.11 -3.62
N VAL A 125 1.96 5.23 -2.62
CA VAL A 125 2.47 3.87 -2.86
C VAL A 125 1.50 3.01 -3.65
N ALA A 126 0.18 3.21 -3.48
CA ALA A 126 -0.83 2.53 -4.29
C ALA A 126 -0.76 2.94 -5.76
N LEU A 127 -0.57 4.23 -6.05
CA LEU A 127 -0.35 4.72 -7.42
C LEU A 127 0.93 4.16 -8.03
N ARG A 128 2.03 4.10 -7.24
CA ARG A 128 3.32 3.55 -7.70
C ARG A 128 3.25 2.06 -8.00
N ALA A 129 2.59 1.28 -7.16
CA ALA A 129 2.34 -0.14 -7.40
C ALA A 129 1.62 -0.36 -8.74
N LYS A 130 0.53 0.39 -8.99
CA LYS A 130 -0.23 0.31 -10.26
C LYS A 130 0.65 0.62 -11.48
N GLN A 131 1.48 1.67 -11.40
CA GLN A 131 2.41 2.02 -12.49
C GLN A 131 3.45 0.91 -12.73
N TRP A 132 3.97 0.32 -11.66
CA TRP A 132 4.96 -0.74 -11.73
C TRP A 132 4.40 -2.00 -12.39
N ILE A 133 3.17 -2.42 -12.05
CA ILE A 133 2.49 -3.59 -12.66
C ILE A 133 2.28 -3.37 -14.15
N GLN A 134 1.73 -2.21 -14.53
CA GLN A 134 1.52 -1.86 -15.93
C GLN A 134 2.82 -1.88 -16.75
N LYS A 135 3.95 -1.48 -16.14
CA LYS A 135 5.26 -1.56 -16.77
C LYS A 135 5.70 -3.01 -16.97
N LYS A 136 5.57 -3.87 -15.95
CA LYS A 136 5.94 -5.30 -16.03
C LYS A 136 5.07 -6.05 -17.04
N GLU A 137 3.77 -5.78 -17.10
CA GLU A 137 2.86 -6.36 -18.10
C GLU A 137 3.26 -6.00 -19.53
N LYS A 138 3.55 -4.71 -19.79
CA LYS A 138 4.02 -4.25 -21.10
C LYS A 138 5.33 -4.94 -21.53
N LEU A 139 6.26 -5.11 -20.60
CA LEU A 139 7.52 -5.82 -20.87
C LEU A 139 7.26 -7.30 -21.20
N ARG A 140 6.36 -7.96 -20.46
CA ARG A 140 5.98 -9.37 -20.69
C ARG A 140 5.33 -9.59 -22.06
N LEU A 141 4.52 -8.65 -22.53
CA LEU A 141 3.88 -8.73 -23.85
C LEU A 141 4.92 -8.56 -24.97
N ARG A 142 5.85 -7.62 -24.82
CA ARG A 142 6.94 -7.39 -25.80
C ARG A 142 7.91 -8.57 -25.91
N SER A 143 8.14 -9.32 -24.84
CA SER A 143 9.00 -10.52 -24.88
C SER A 143 8.33 -11.74 -25.53
N LYS A 144 7.03 -11.66 -25.84
CA LYS A 144 6.25 -12.73 -26.49
C LYS A 144 5.95 -12.46 -27.97
N SER A 145 6.28 -11.26 -28.47
CA SER A 145 6.21 -10.87 -29.88
C SER A 145 7.60 -10.98 -30.51
#